data_AF-A0A9R1J4B6-F1
#
_entry.id   AF-A0A9R1J4B6-F1
#
_cell.length_a   1.000
_cell.length_b   1.000
_cell.length_c   1.000
_cell.angle_alpha   90.00
_cell.angle_beta   90.00
_cell.angle_gamma   90.00
#
_symmetry.space_group_name_H-M   'P 1'
#
loop_
_entity.id
_entity.type
_entity.pdbx_description
1 polymer ?
#
loop_
_entity_poly.entity_id
_entity_poly.type
_entity_poly.pdbx_seq_one_letter_code
_entity_poly.pdbx_strand_id
1 'polypeptide(L)'
;WFSVKRQHALMTIADSLYYTKFKLYCKPGMAGGRNCYADEHYMPTLFNMMDPNGIANWSVTHVDWSEGKWHPKAYRAQDVTHGLLKNITSIDVSHHVTSDSKKVVTQNPCLWNGVKKPCYLFARKFYPESMNNLINMCTFGRTLDLLTSWWI
;
A
#
# COMPACT_ATOMS: atom_id res chain seq x y z
N TRP A 1 -0.75 4.92 -3.02
CA TRP A 1 -1.41 5.09 -1.70
C TRP A 1 -0.37 5.01 -0.62
N PHE A 2 -0.33 6.00 0.25
CA PHE A 2 0.69 6.13 1.29
C PHE A 2 0.06 6.64 2.58
N SER A 3 0.75 6.43 3.68
CA SER A 3 0.48 7.07 4.97
C SER A 3 1.75 7.83 5.35
N VAL A 4 1.60 9.06 5.82
CA VAL A 4 2.73 9.95 6.11
C VAL A 4 2.61 10.49 7.52
N LYS A 5 3.75 10.56 8.22
CA LYS A 5 3.87 11.30 9.49
C LYS A 5 4.00 12.79 9.20
N ARG A 6 3.63 13.62 10.17
CA ARG A 6 3.63 15.10 10.05
C ARG A 6 4.92 15.67 9.46
N GLN A 7 6.07 15.16 9.90
CA GLN A 7 7.37 15.65 9.40
C GLN A 7 7.55 15.43 7.88
N HIS A 8 7.14 14.27 7.34
CA HIS A 8 7.22 14.01 5.90
C HIS A 8 6.21 14.82 5.11
N ALA A 9 5.02 15.06 5.66
CA ALA A 9 4.04 15.93 5.03
C ALA A 9 4.56 17.38 4.87
N LEU A 10 5.26 17.89 5.89
CA LEU A 10 5.91 19.20 5.80
C LEU A 10 7.01 19.23 4.72
N MET A 11 7.80 18.17 4.60
CA MET A 11 8.80 18.04 3.52
C MET A 11 8.14 18.10 2.14
N THR A 12 7.03 17.39 1.94
CA THR A 12 6.30 17.41 0.67
C THR A 12 5.79 18.82 0.34
N ILE A 13 5.19 19.51 1.30
CA ILE A 13 4.59 20.84 1.09
C ILE A 13 5.68 21.90 0.83
N ALA A 14 6.84 21.75 1.46
CA ALA A 14 7.97 22.65 1.25
C ALA A 14 8.70 22.43 -0.08
N ASP A 15 8.55 21.25 -0.70
CA ASP A 15 9.23 20.96 -1.97
C ASP A 15 8.55 21.63 -3.16
N SER A 16 9.31 22.47 -3.85
CA SER A 16 8.95 23.06 -5.15
C SER A 16 9.88 22.60 -6.27
N LEU A 17 11.01 21.97 -5.95
CA LEU A 17 12.05 21.63 -6.92
C LEU A 17 11.80 20.24 -7.52
N TYR A 18 11.68 19.21 -6.69
CA TYR A 18 11.61 17.83 -7.17
C TYR A 18 10.25 17.53 -7.77
N TYR A 19 9.16 17.95 -7.13
CA TYR A 19 7.82 17.79 -7.67
C TYR A 19 7.69 18.42 -9.06
N THR A 20 8.29 19.60 -9.29
CA THR A 20 8.28 20.27 -10.59
C THR A 20 9.01 19.42 -11.66
N LYS A 21 10.14 18.80 -11.32
CA LYS A 21 10.83 17.88 -12.24
C LYS A 21 9.97 16.66 -12.57
N PHE A 22 9.35 16.03 -11.57
CA PHE A 22 8.43 14.91 -11.81
C PHE A 22 7.26 15.35 -12.70
N LYS A 23 6.63 16.49 -12.43
CA LYS A 23 5.55 17.03 -13.24
C LYS A 23 5.94 17.27 -14.71
N LEU A 24 7.17 17.74 -14.96
CA LEU A 24 7.63 18.07 -16.32
C LEU A 24 8.14 16.85 -17.11
N TYR A 25 8.80 15.90 -16.44
CA TYR A 25 9.55 14.83 -17.10
C TYR A 25 9.01 13.41 -16.86
N CYS A 26 8.29 13.16 -15.75
CA CYS A 26 7.68 11.86 -15.47
C CYS A 26 6.38 11.73 -16.27
N LYS A 27 6.46 11.06 -17.43
CA LYS A 27 5.36 10.91 -18.37
C LYS A 27 5.18 9.45 -18.79
N PRO A 28 4.00 9.06 -19.30
CA PRO A 28 3.84 7.80 -20.02
C PRO A 28 4.75 7.75 -21.26
N GLY A 29 5.20 6.55 -21.65
CA GLY A 29 5.94 6.34 -22.90
C GLY A 29 7.34 6.95 -22.94
N MET A 30 8.05 7.02 -21.80
CA MET A 30 9.46 7.43 -21.79
C MET A 30 10.35 6.43 -22.55
N ALA A 31 11.60 6.83 -22.79
CA ALA A 31 12.60 6.00 -23.46
C ALA A 31 12.63 4.55 -22.90
N GLY A 32 12.55 3.58 -23.82
CA GLY A 32 12.42 2.16 -23.51
C GLY A 32 10.99 1.70 -23.20
N GLY A 33 9.96 2.49 -23.55
CA GLY A 33 8.55 2.15 -23.31
C GLY A 33 8.13 2.21 -21.84
N ARG A 34 8.92 2.91 -20.99
CA ARG A 34 8.67 2.99 -19.55
C ARG A 34 7.59 4.02 -19.26
N ASN A 35 6.61 3.65 -18.45
CA ASN A 35 5.63 4.60 -17.95
C ASN A 35 6.08 5.17 -16.62
N CYS A 36 5.97 6.49 -16.50
CA CYS A 36 6.24 7.20 -15.26
C CYS A 36 5.00 8.03 -14.89
N TYR A 37 4.54 7.85 -13.66
CA TYR A 37 3.42 8.60 -13.08
C TYR A 37 3.90 9.31 -11.81
N ALA A 38 3.76 10.64 -11.79
CA ALA A 38 4.33 11.48 -10.73
C ALA A 38 3.74 11.17 -9.36
N ASP A 39 2.44 10.93 -9.26
CA ASP A 39 1.74 10.53 -8.04
C ASP A 39 2.19 9.18 -7.47
N GLU A 40 2.73 8.30 -8.32
CA GLU A 40 3.29 7.01 -7.89
C GLU A 40 4.78 7.08 -7.53
N HIS A 41 5.56 7.93 -8.19
CA HIS A 41 7.03 7.89 -8.09
C HIS A 41 7.65 9.04 -7.28
N TYR A 42 6.98 10.19 -7.19
CA TYR A 42 7.54 11.38 -6.54
C TYR A 42 7.77 11.16 -5.04
N MET A 43 6.74 10.73 -4.31
CA MET A 43 6.80 10.59 -2.86
C MET A 43 7.86 9.56 -2.41
N PRO A 44 7.91 8.32 -2.96
CA PRO A 44 8.97 7.38 -2.61
C PRO A 44 10.36 7.93 -2.92
N THR A 45 10.53 8.64 -4.04
CA THR A 45 11.82 9.22 -4.43
C THR A 45 12.26 10.30 -3.44
N LEU A 46 11.37 11.25 -3.15
CA LEU A 46 11.67 12.35 -2.24
C LEU A 46 12.06 11.82 -0.85
N PHE A 47 11.27 10.91 -0.28
CA PHE A 47 11.54 10.43 1.06
C PHE A 47 12.77 9.51 1.14
N ASN A 48 13.04 8.70 0.12
CA ASN A 48 14.26 7.91 0.08
C ASN A 48 15.52 8.79 -0.03
N MET A 49 15.43 9.95 -0.68
CA MET A 49 16.52 10.91 -0.74
C MET A 49 16.71 11.70 0.57
N MET A 50 15.61 12.08 1.22
CA MET A 50 15.63 13.02 2.36
C MET A 50 15.70 12.31 3.73
N ASP A 51 15.05 11.16 3.90
CA ASP A 51 14.94 10.43 5.17
C ASP A 51 14.76 8.91 4.92
N PRO A 52 15.77 8.22 4.37
CA PRO A 52 15.67 6.79 4.02
C PRO A 52 15.46 5.88 5.24
N ASN A 53 15.92 6.29 6.42
CA ASN A 53 15.75 5.51 7.65
C ASN A 53 14.41 5.76 8.35
N GLY A 54 13.69 6.82 7.98
CA GLY A 54 12.40 7.16 8.58
C GLY A 54 11.19 6.69 7.80
N ILE A 55 11.38 5.95 6.70
CA ILE A 55 10.32 5.36 5.89
C ILE A 55 10.22 3.84 6.05
N ALA A 56 9.01 3.32 5.81
CA ALA A 56 8.81 1.89 5.58
C ALA A 56 8.81 1.62 4.07
N ASN A 57 9.38 0.49 3.65
CA ASN A 57 9.39 0.05 2.25
C ASN A 57 8.06 -0.58 1.80
N TRP A 58 6.99 -0.46 2.60
CA TRP A 58 5.66 -0.96 2.30
C TRP A 58 4.58 0.02 2.76
N SER A 59 3.37 -0.15 2.22
CA SER A 59 2.19 0.63 2.60
C SER A 59 1.28 -0.18 3.52
N VAL A 60 0.55 0.49 4.39
CA VAL A 60 -0.46 -0.13 5.27
C VAL A 60 -1.77 -0.49 4.53
N THR A 61 -1.81 -0.35 3.20
CA THR A 61 -2.96 -0.71 2.37
C THR A 61 -2.66 -1.96 1.56
N HIS A 62 -3.40 -3.04 1.82
CA HIS A 62 -3.39 -4.25 1.01
C HIS A 62 -3.97 -3.96 -0.38
N VAL A 63 -3.28 -4.45 -1.40
CA VAL A 63 -3.70 -4.35 -2.80
C VAL A 63 -3.45 -5.68 -3.50
N ASP A 64 -4.49 -6.21 -4.13
CA ASP A 64 -4.39 -7.48 -4.86
C ASP A 64 -3.90 -7.27 -6.30
N TRP A 65 -2.62 -7.58 -6.53
CA TRP A 65 -1.98 -7.52 -7.85
C TRP A 65 -1.89 -8.88 -8.55
N SER A 66 -2.61 -9.90 -8.08
CA SER A 66 -2.55 -11.27 -8.63
C SER A 66 -2.86 -11.35 -10.13
N GLU A 67 -3.62 -10.40 -10.68
CA GLU A 67 -3.95 -10.35 -12.11
C GLU A 67 -2.85 -9.77 -13.00
N GLY A 68 -1.83 -9.10 -12.45
CA GLY A 68 -0.72 -8.52 -13.22
C GLY A 68 -1.12 -7.43 -14.24
N LYS A 69 -2.31 -6.84 -14.09
CA LYS A 69 -2.83 -5.77 -14.96
C LYS A 69 -2.37 -4.38 -14.47
N TRP A 70 -2.65 -3.36 -15.28
CA TRP A 70 -2.45 -1.93 -14.92
C TRP A 70 -3.21 -1.49 -13.68
N HIS A 71 -4.26 -2.21 -13.30
CA HIS A 71 -5.07 -1.93 -12.14
C HIS A 71 -5.19 -3.19 -11.29
N PRO A 72 -5.23 -3.03 -9.95
CA PRO A 72 -5.36 -4.17 -9.07
C PRO A 72 -6.74 -4.82 -9.21
N LYS A 73 -6.81 -6.10 -8.86
CA LYS A 73 -8.06 -6.85 -8.82
C LYS A 73 -9.06 -6.16 -7.90
N ALA A 74 -10.31 -6.14 -8.35
CA ALA A 74 -11.43 -5.63 -7.58
C ALA A 74 -12.25 -6.80 -7.01
N TYR A 75 -12.41 -6.82 -5.69
CA TYR A 75 -13.25 -7.77 -4.97
C TYR A 75 -14.72 -7.46 -5.21
N ARG A 76 -15.48 -8.46 -5.65
CA ARG A 76 -16.94 -8.43 -5.79
C ARG A 76 -17.60 -8.83 -4.47
N ALA A 77 -18.91 -8.66 -4.37
CA ALA A 77 -19.68 -9.01 -3.17
C ALA A 77 -19.41 -10.45 -2.69
N GLN A 78 -19.35 -11.42 -3.61
CA GLN A 78 -19.09 -12.83 -3.30
C GLN A 78 -17.66 -13.10 -2.80
N ASP A 79 -16.69 -12.25 -3.15
CA ASP A 79 -15.30 -12.40 -2.73
C ASP A 79 -15.12 -11.93 -1.29
N VAL A 80 -15.93 -10.98 -0.85
CA VAL A 80 -15.89 -10.47 0.53
C VAL A 80 -16.51 -11.51 1.46
N THR A 81 -15.62 -12.18 2.19
CA THR A 81 -15.95 -13.21 3.17
C THR A 81 -15.11 -13.00 4.43
N HIS A 82 -15.54 -13.58 5.56
CA HIS A 82 -14.72 -13.59 6.78
C HIS A 82 -13.33 -14.22 6.54
N GLY A 83 -13.24 -15.24 5.69
CA GLY A 83 -11.98 -15.86 5.31
C GLY A 83 -11.05 -14.88 4.60
N LEU A 84 -11.57 -14.08 3.66
CA LEU A 84 -10.79 -13.04 2.99
C LEU A 84 -10.24 -12.02 3.99
N LEU A 85 -11.09 -11.48 4.88
CA LEU A 85 -10.67 -10.47 5.86
C LEU A 85 -9.65 -11.04 6.85
N LYS A 86 -9.86 -12.27 7.33
CA LYS A 86 -8.91 -12.96 8.21
C LYS A 86 -7.57 -13.16 7.50
N ASN A 87 -7.57 -13.56 6.24
CA ASN A 87 -6.35 -13.74 5.47
C ASN A 87 -5.59 -12.41 5.36
N ILE A 88 -6.25 -11.33 4.92
CA ILE A 88 -5.61 -10.01 4.76
C ILE A 88 -5.03 -9.51 6.09
N THR A 89 -5.79 -9.63 7.18
CA THR A 89 -5.36 -9.17 8.52
C THR A 89 -4.28 -10.04 9.16
N SER A 90 -4.08 -11.27 8.68
CA SER A 90 -2.99 -12.15 9.13
C SER A 90 -1.68 -11.98 8.34
N ILE A 91 -1.66 -11.18 7.27
CA ILE A 91 -0.43 -11.00 6.48
C ILE A 91 0.58 -10.21 7.30
N ASP A 92 1.74 -10.81 7.56
CA ASP A 92 2.82 -10.23 8.33
C ASP A 92 4.17 -10.21 7.56
N VAL A 93 4.10 -10.49 6.26
CA VAL A 93 5.19 -10.37 5.29
C VAL A 93 4.73 -9.52 4.11
N SER A 94 5.52 -8.51 3.77
CA SER A 94 5.33 -7.70 2.58
C SER A 94 6.11 -8.28 1.41
N HIS A 95 5.46 -8.38 0.24
CA HIS A 95 6.07 -8.81 -1.00
C HIS A 95 6.28 -7.59 -1.90
N HIS A 96 7.52 -7.38 -2.34
CA HIS A 96 7.87 -6.34 -3.29
C HIS A 96 8.42 -6.98 -4.56
N VAL A 97 7.93 -6.58 -5.72
CA VAL A 97 8.40 -7.07 -7.02
C VAL A 97 8.98 -5.90 -7.79
N THR A 98 10.24 -6.02 -8.19
CA THR A 98 10.90 -5.01 -9.01
C THR A 98 10.29 -4.94 -10.41
N SER A 99 10.22 -3.74 -10.98
CA SER A 99 9.69 -3.50 -12.33
C SER A 99 10.68 -3.86 -13.45
N ASP A 100 11.91 -4.23 -13.10
CA ASP A 100 12.93 -4.65 -14.07
C ASP A 100 12.58 -5.97 -14.74
N SER A 101 13.19 -6.23 -15.91
CA SER A 101 12.95 -7.45 -16.69
C SER A 101 13.18 -8.74 -15.90
N LYS A 102 14.08 -8.72 -14.90
CA LYS A 102 14.39 -9.85 -14.02
C LYS A 102 13.31 -10.13 -12.95
N LYS A 103 12.40 -9.17 -12.68
CA LYS A 103 11.31 -9.27 -11.70
C LYS A 103 11.72 -9.95 -10.38
N VAL A 104 12.72 -9.37 -9.71
CA VAL A 104 13.17 -9.86 -8.40
C VAL A 104 12.07 -9.63 -7.37
N VAL A 105 11.74 -10.69 -6.62
CA VAL A 105 10.78 -10.66 -5.50
C VAL A 105 11.56 -10.56 -4.19
N THR A 106 11.26 -9.52 -3.42
CA THR A 106 11.78 -9.34 -2.06
C THR A 106 10.65 -9.58 -1.06
N GLN A 107 10.95 -10.32 0.00
CA GLN A 107 10.01 -10.57 1.08
C GLN A 107 10.58 -9.97 2.36
N ASN A 108 9.84 -9.07 2.98
CA ASN A 108 10.26 -8.41 4.21
C ASN A 108 9.19 -8.58 5.28
N PRO A 109 9.56 -9.06 6.49
CA PRO A 109 8.62 -9.11 7.60
C PRO A 109 8.16 -7.68 7.95
N CYS A 110 6.87 -7.53 8.24
CA CYS A 110 6.32 -6.27 8.69
C CYS A 110 6.64 -6.09 10.17
N LEU A 111 7.69 -5.32 10.43
CA LEU A 111 8.20 -5.04 11.77
C LEU A 111 7.83 -3.63 12.20
N TRP A 112 7.26 -3.53 13.39
CA TRP A 112 7.05 -2.26 14.10
C TRP A 112 7.91 -2.28 15.35
N ASN A 113 8.90 -1.38 15.45
CA ASN A 113 9.87 -1.35 16.55
C ASN A 113 10.50 -2.73 16.85
N GLY A 114 10.80 -3.51 15.81
CA GLY A 114 11.36 -4.86 15.93
C GLY A 114 10.36 -5.98 16.22
N VAL A 115 9.08 -5.66 16.46
CA VAL A 115 8.03 -6.65 16.72
C VAL A 115 7.24 -6.93 15.45
N LYS A 116 6.98 -8.21 15.17
CA LYS A 116 6.16 -8.63 14.03
C LYS A 116 4.71 -8.18 14.24
N LYS A 117 4.15 -7.47 13.27
CA LYS A 117 2.76 -6.98 13.28
C LYS A 117 2.12 -7.23 11.91
N PRO A 118 0.78 -7.27 11.82
CA PRO A 118 0.09 -7.27 10.54
C PRO A 118 0.53 -6.11 9.64
N CYS A 119 0.76 -6.38 8.36
CA CYS A 119 1.23 -5.40 7.40
C CYS A 119 0.17 -4.34 7.06
N TYR A 120 -1.11 -4.72 7.09
CA TYR A 120 -2.18 -3.96 6.46
C TYR A 120 -3.29 -3.59 7.44
N LEU A 121 -3.66 -2.31 7.40
CA LEU A 121 -4.80 -1.71 8.09
C LEU A 121 -5.98 -1.46 7.14
N PHE A 122 -5.67 -1.18 5.87
CA PHE A 122 -6.64 -0.86 4.84
C PHE A 122 -6.52 -1.88 3.70
N ALA A 123 -7.55 -1.99 2.87
CA ALA A 123 -7.52 -2.81 1.67
C ALA A 123 -8.26 -2.14 0.51
N ARG A 124 -7.85 -2.46 -0.72
CA ARG A 124 -8.55 -2.10 -1.97
C ARG A 124 -8.26 -3.16 -3.05
N LYS A 125 -9.03 -3.27 -4.12
CA LYS A 125 -10.19 -2.47 -4.56
C LYS A 125 -11.47 -3.26 -4.32
N PHE A 126 -12.51 -2.61 -3.85
CA PHE A 126 -13.82 -3.22 -3.61
C PHE A 126 -14.84 -2.60 -4.55
N TYR A 127 -15.68 -3.43 -5.17
CA TYR A 127 -16.80 -2.92 -5.96
C TYR A 127 -17.91 -2.37 -5.05
N PRO A 128 -18.71 -1.39 -5.49
CA PRO A 128 -19.77 -0.79 -4.68
C PRO A 128 -20.75 -1.82 -4.08
N GLU A 129 -21.09 -2.89 -4.82
CA GLU A 129 -22.00 -3.94 -4.33
C GLU A 129 -21.48 -4.71 -3.12
N SER A 130 -20.18 -4.66 -2.85
CA SER A 130 -19.57 -5.35 -1.71
C SER A 130 -19.67 -4.58 -0.39
N MET A 131 -20.13 -3.32 -0.44
CA MET A 131 -20.18 -2.42 0.72
C MET A 131 -21.00 -3.00 1.88
N ASN A 132 -22.19 -3.53 1.60
CA ASN A 132 -23.06 -4.09 2.64
C ASN A 132 -22.40 -5.29 3.34
N ASN A 133 -21.70 -6.14 2.58
CA ASN A 133 -20.98 -7.28 3.14
C ASN A 133 -19.86 -6.81 4.07
N LEU A 134 -19.08 -5.80 3.65
CA LEU A 134 -18.01 -5.22 4.47
C LEU A 134 -18.55 -4.62 5.77
N ILE A 135 -19.60 -3.81 5.69
CA ILE A 135 -20.22 -3.20 6.88
C ILE A 135 -20.72 -4.28 7.84
N ASN A 136 -21.45 -5.28 7.34
CA ASN A 136 -21.98 -6.37 8.16
C ASN A 136 -20.87 -7.17 8.86
N MET A 137 -19.75 -7.40 8.18
CA MET A 137 -18.61 -8.10 8.77
C MET A 137 -17.91 -7.28 9.86
N CYS A 138 -17.87 -5.96 9.73
CA CYS A 138 -17.31 -5.07 10.73
C CYS A 138 -18.24 -4.85 11.94
N THR A 139 -19.56 -4.91 11.76
CA THR A 139 -20.55 -4.68 12.83
C THR A 139 -20.91 -5.94 13.61
N PHE A 140 -20.96 -7.11 12.96
CA PHE A 140 -21.28 -8.40 13.61
C PHE A 140 -20.05 -9.24 13.97
N GLY A 141 -18.85 -8.79 13.60
CA GLY A 141 -17.60 -9.34 14.12
C GLY A 141 -17.54 -9.11 15.62
N ARG A 142 -17.92 -10.13 16.40
CA ARG A 142 -17.88 -10.15 17.87
C ARG A 142 -16.67 -9.36 18.38
N THR A 143 -16.97 -8.35 19.18
CA THR A 143 -16.18 -7.95 20.34
C THR A 143 -15.61 -9.21 21.01
N LEU A 144 -14.39 -9.63 20.65
CA LEU A 144 -13.35 -10.08 21.59
C LEU A 144 -11.99 -10.41 20.94
N ASP A 145 -11.89 -10.78 19.65
CA ASP A 145 -10.61 -11.33 19.13
C ASP A 145 -9.86 -10.51 18.07
N LEU A 146 -10.51 -9.52 17.42
CA LEU A 146 -9.84 -8.71 16.38
C LEU A 146 -9.30 -7.38 16.88
N LEU A 147 -9.70 -6.91 18.07
CA LEU A 147 -9.29 -5.60 18.62
C LEU A 147 -8.23 -5.69 19.72
N THR A 148 -7.96 -6.87 20.27
CA THR A 148 -6.97 -7.08 21.33
C THR A 148 -5.52 -6.99 20.83
N SER A 149 -5.29 -6.99 19.50
CA SER A 149 -3.95 -6.80 18.91
C SER A 149 -3.64 -5.37 18.43
N TRP A 150 -4.61 -4.45 18.51
CA TRP A 150 -4.48 -3.08 18.01
C TRP A 150 -4.36 -2.02 19.12
N TRP A 151 -4.39 -2.42 20.38
CA TRP A 151 -4.04 -1.57 21.51
C TRP A 151 -2.69 -2.03 22.09
N ILE A 152 -1.79 -1.06 22.28
CA ILE A 152 -0.37 -1.11 22.65
C ILE A 152 0.61 -1.17 21.47
#